data_AF-A0A7W1JBT4-F1
#
_entry.id   AF-A0A7W1JBT4-F1
#
_cell.length_a   1.000
_cell.length_b   1.000
_cell.length_c   1.000
_cell.angle_alpha   90.00
_cell.angle_beta   90.00
_cell.angle_gamma   90.00
#
_symmetry.space_group_name_H-M   'P 1'
#
loop_
_entity.id
_entity.type
_entity.pdbx_description
1 polymer ?
#
loop_
_entity_poly.entity_id
_entity_poly.type
_entity_poly.pdbx_seq_one_letter_code
_entity_poly.pdbx_strand_id
1 'polypeptide(L)'
;SKAARTGSGAITASFREVPMSALPQLRQLHDECQEAGFPGIMMIGRPGQPVLNVPVHEGRVGLVLATGLNPLASLWEKDHLAPGKRGDALLRLETSRPMVGPAPFEQLIPYRAFRERATALLAATAST
;
A
#
# COMPACT_ATOMS: atom_id res chain seq x y z
N SER A 1 -13.31 -9.07 -0.66
CA SER A 1 -13.62 -7.82 0.05
C SER A 1 -14.88 -7.14 -0.43
N LYS A 2 -15.43 -6.18 0.33
CA LYS A 2 -16.51 -5.29 -0.15
C LYS A 2 -16.06 -4.50 -1.39
N ALA A 3 -14.86 -3.93 -1.34
CA ALA A 3 -14.25 -3.19 -2.43
C ALA A 3 -14.20 -3.99 -3.75
N ALA A 4 -13.74 -5.24 -3.72
CA ALA A 4 -13.67 -6.09 -4.91
C ALA A 4 -15.05 -6.49 -5.48
N ARG A 5 -16.06 -6.65 -4.63
CA ARG A 5 -17.40 -7.10 -5.07
C ARG A 5 -18.28 -5.97 -5.59
N THR A 6 -18.17 -4.79 -4.98
CA THR A 6 -19.11 -3.68 -5.25
C THR A 6 -18.42 -2.47 -5.88
N GLY A 7 -17.10 -2.51 -6.08
CA GLY A 7 -16.31 -1.33 -6.46
C GLY A 7 -16.27 -0.24 -5.39
N SER A 8 -16.74 -0.52 -4.16
CA SER A 8 -16.88 0.46 -3.08
C SER A 8 -16.37 -0.12 -1.76
N GLY A 9 -15.42 0.56 -1.14
CA GLY A 9 -14.78 0.13 0.11
C GLY A 9 -13.40 0.74 0.27
N ALA A 10 -12.73 0.39 1.37
CA ALA A 10 -11.34 0.80 1.59
C ALA A 10 -10.40 -0.22 0.93
N ILE A 11 -9.34 0.30 0.30
CA ILE A 11 -8.18 -0.47 -0.15
C ILE A 11 -6.93 0.23 0.36
N THR A 12 -5.81 -0.48 0.40
CA THR A 12 -4.51 0.16 0.62
C THR A 12 -3.99 0.72 -0.70
N ALA A 13 -3.34 1.87 -0.66
CA ALA A 13 -2.67 2.45 -1.82
C ALA A 13 -1.36 3.07 -1.36
N SER A 14 -0.36 3.02 -2.23
CA SER A 14 0.90 3.73 -2.01
C SER A 14 0.86 5.07 -2.75
N PHE A 15 1.45 6.08 -2.12
CA PHE A 15 1.66 7.39 -2.72
C PHE A 15 3.12 7.52 -3.15
N ARG A 16 3.35 8.00 -4.36
CA ARG A 16 4.70 8.25 -4.88
C ARG A 16 4.73 9.60 -5.57
N GLU A 17 5.92 10.19 -5.63
CA GLU A 17 6.16 11.38 -6.42
C GLU A 17 7.22 11.13 -7.48
N VAL A 18 7.02 11.71 -8.66
CA VAL A 18 8.00 11.69 -9.75
C VAL A 18 8.30 13.12 -10.20
N PRO A 19 9.47 13.38 -10.81
CA PRO A 19 9.74 14.67 -11.44
C PRO A 19 8.71 14.99 -12.52
N MET A 20 8.30 16.24 -12.65
CA MET A 20 7.32 16.65 -13.68
C MET A 20 7.83 16.43 -15.11
N SER A 21 9.15 16.42 -15.31
CA SER A 21 9.79 16.11 -16.59
C SER A 21 9.52 14.68 -17.07
N ALA A 22 9.20 13.76 -16.16
CA ALA A 22 8.87 12.37 -16.48
C ALA A 22 7.38 12.17 -16.79
N LEU A 23 6.54 13.21 -16.68
CA LEU A 23 5.09 13.09 -16.84
C LEU A 23 4.66 12.55 -18.23
N PRO A 24 5.26 12.95 -19.36
CA PRO A 24 4.92 12.39 -20.67
C PRO A 24 5.20 10.88 -20.73
N GLN A 25 6.38 10.44 -20.29
CA GLN A 25 6.78 9.03 -20.29
C GLN A 25 5.94 8.22 -19.30
N LEU A 26 5.60 8.79 -18.13
CA LEU A 26 4.72 8.15 -17.15
C LEU A 26 3.32 7.88 -17.74
N ARG A 27 2.78 8.82 -18.53
CA ARG A 27 1.48 8.64 -19.19
C ARG A 27 1.54 7.53 -20.24
N GLN A 28 2.57 7.53 -21.08
CA GLN A 28 2.78 6.45 -22.03
C GLN A 28 2.88 5.08 -21.32
N LEU A 29 3.70 4.99 -20.28
CA LEU A 29 3.84 3.75 -19.49
C LEU A 29 2.51 3.35 -18.82
N HIS A 30 1.72 4.32 -18.36
CA HIS A 30 0.41 4.05 -17.81
C HIS A 30 -0.50 3.38 -18.85
N ASP A 31 -0.54 3.91 -20.07
CA ASP A 31 -1.35 3.37 -21.16
C ASP A 31 -0.88 1.96 -21.53
N GLU A 32 0.43 1.74 -21.69
CA GLU A 32 1.03 0.42 -21.93
C GLU A 32 0.70 -0.59 -20.80
N CYS A 33 0.73 -0.15 -19.53
CA CYS A 33 0.34 -1.00 -18.40
C CYS A 33 -1.14 -1.37 -18.44
N GLN A 34 -2.03 -0.44 -18.84
CA GLN A 34 -3.46 -0.74 -18.97
C GLN A 34 -3.70 -1.77 -20.08
N GLU A 35 -3.07 -1.59 -21.24
CA GLU A 35 -3.17 -2.52 -22.38
C GLU A 35 -2.65 -3.92 -22.02
N ALA A 36 -1.58 -4.01 -21.24
CA ALA A 36 -1.01 -5.26 -20.76
C ALA A 36 -1.79 -5.90 -19.59
N GLY A 37 -2.86 -5.27 -19.10
CA GLY A 37 -3.68 -5.80 -18.00
C GLY A 37 -3.08 -5.61 -16.60
N PHE A 38 -2.21 -4.61 -16.42
CA PHE A 38 -1.62 -4.24 -15.13
C PHE A 38 -2.14 -2.88 -14.61
N PRO A 39 -3.42 -2.79 -14.18
CA PRO A 39 -4.00 -1.53 -13.72
C PRO A 39 -3.58 -1.19 -12.27
N GLY A 40 -2.31 -0.85 -12.08
CA GLY A 40 -1.76 -0.50 -10.76
C GLY A 40 -1.84 0.99 -10.43
N ILE A 41 -1.85 1.85 -11.45
CA ILE A 41 -1.93 3.31 -11.30
C ILE A 41 -3.40 3.73 -11.24
N MET A 42 -3.80 4.28 -10.10
CA MET A 42 -5.17 4.74 -9.85
C MET A 42 -5.37 6.22 -10.21
N MET A 43 -4.33 7.04 -10.00
CA MET A 43 -4.41 8.47 -10.24
C MET A 43 -3.02 9.06 -10.48
N ILE A 44 -2.92 9.90 -11.52
CA ILE A 44 -1.76 10.76 -11.77
C ILE A 44 -2.20 12.20 -11.52
N GLY A 45 -1.53 12.89 -10.61
CA GLY A 45 -1.80 14.27 -10.25
C GLY A 45 -1.40 15.29 -11.31
N ARG A 46 -1.59 16.56 -11.00
CA ARG A 46 -1.03 17.68 -11.77
C ARG A 46 0.30 18.13 -11.12
N PRO A 47 1.25 18.70 -11.89
CA PRO A 47 2.50 19.21 -11.33
C PRO A 47 2.27 20.20 -10.18
N GLY A 48 2.94 19.97 -9.05
CA GLY A 48 2.86 20.81 -7.85
C GLY A 48 1.49 20.88 -7.18
N GLN A 49 0.52 20.05 -7.59
CA GLN A 49 -0.82 20.05 -7.01
C GLN A 49 -1.02 18.86 -6.07
N PRO A 50 -1.67 19.07 -4.91
CA PRO A 50 -2.02 17.98 -4.01
C PRO A 50 -2.90 16.91 -4.68
N VAL A 51 -2.76 15.67 -4.23
CA VAL A 51 -3.55 14.52 -4.71
C VAL A 51 -4.14 13.82 -3.50
N LEU A 52 -5.46 13.66 -3.45
CA LEU A 52 -6.17 13.10 -2.29
C LEU A 52 -5.78 13.76 -0.96
N ASN A 53 -5.63 15.10 -0.96
CA ASN A 53 -5.16 15.91 0.17
C ASN A 53 -3.72 15.57 0.66
N VAL A 54 -2.96 14.79 -0.10
CA VAL A 54 -1.52 14.60 0.13
C VAL A 54 -0.77 15.71 -0.62
N PRO A 55 0.05 16.53 0.07
CA PRO A 55 0.83 17.58 -0.59
C PRO A 55 1.87 16.97 -1.54
N VAL A 56 2.17 17.69 -2.62
CA VAL A 56 3.18 17.32 -3.63
C VAL A 56 4.24 18.41 -3.69
N HIS A 57 5.51 18.01 -3.72
CA HIS A 57 6.61 18.97 -3.81
C HIS A 57 6.60 19.73 -5.15
N GLU A 58 7.12 20.96 -5.12
CA GLU A 58 7.31 21.75 -6.34
C GLU A 58 8.19 21.00 -7.36
N GLY A 59 7.84 21.13 -8.64
CA GLY A 59 8.51 20.40 -9.72
C GLY A 59 8.22 18.89 -9.76
N ARG A 60 7.32 18.37 -8.90
CA ARG A 60 6.91 16.95 -8.89
C ARG A 60 5.44 16.75 -9.20
N VAL A 61 5.10 15.50 -9.50
CA VAL A 61 3.74 15.02 -9.74
C VAL A 61 3.47 13.86 -8.78
N GLY A 62 2.35 13.92 -8.07
CA GLY A 62 1.87 12.84 -7.20
C GLY A 62 1.23 11.69 -7.98
N LEU A 63 1.42 10.46 -7.51
CA LEU A 63 0.93 9.22 -8.08
C LEU A 63 0.30 8.36 -6.99
N VAL A 64 -0.91 7.86 -7.23
CA VAL A 64 -1.59 6.89 -6.36
C VAL A 64 -1.58 5.53 -7.02
N LEU A 65 -1.05 4.53 -6.31
CA LEU A 65 -0.88 3.16 -6.78
C LEU A 65 -1.67 2.19 -5.91
N ALA A 66 -2.62 1.46 -6.50
CA ALA A 66 -3.30 0.34 -5.85
C ALA A 66 -2.51 -0.94 -6.11
N THR A 67 -1.50 -1.21 -5.28
CA THR A 67 -0.56 -2.33 -5.48
C THR A 67 -0.39 -3.16 -4.20
N GLY A 68 0.36 -4.26 -4.30
CA GLY A 68 0.75 -5.07 -3.16
C GLY A 68 -0.34 -6.07 -2.73
N LEU A 69 -0.79 -5.96 -1.48
CA LEU A 69 -1.53 -7.02 -0.78
C LEU A 69 -3.07 -6.86 -0.80
N ASN A 70 -3.62 -5.94 -1.60
CA ASN A 70 -5.08 -5.78 -1.73
C ASN A 70 -5.83 -7.07 -2.13
N PRO A 71 -5.30 -7.93 -3.03
CA PRO A 71 -5.90 -9.24 -3.30
C PRO A 71 -5.88 -10.17 -2.09
N LEU A 72 -4.78 -10.20 -1.32
CA LEU A 72 -4.65 -11.03 -0.12
C LEU A 72 -5.61 -10.55 0.99
N ALA A 73 -5.73 -9.24 1.19
CA ALA A 73 -6.73 -8.67 2.09
C ALA A 73 -8.16 -9.04 1.65
N SER A 74 -8.40 -9.05 0.34
CA SER A 74 -9.69 -9.44 -0.21
C SER A 74 -10.04 -10.91 0.02
N LEU A 75 -9.03 -11.80 -0.01
CA LEU A 75 -9.16 -13.22 0.32
C LEU A 75 -9.37 -13.42 1.82
N TRP A 76 -8.55 -12.76 2.66
CA TRP A 76 -8.69 -12.81 4.11
C TRP A 76 -10.10 -12.37 4.57
N GLU A 77 -10.61 -11.25 4.03
CA GLU A 77 -11.97 -10.78 4.32
C GLU A 77 -13.05 -11.78 3.90
N LYS A 78 -12.87 -12.48 2.78
CA LYS A 78 -13.83 -13.49 2.30
C LYS A 78 -13.94 -14.65 3.30
N ASP A 79 -12.81 -15.11 3.82
CA ASP A 79 -12.76 -16.27 4.71
C ASP A 79 -13.24 -15.94 6.13
N HIS A 80 -13.13 -14.67 6.56
CA HIS A 80 -13.50 -14.23 7.91
C HIS A 80 -14.90 -13.60 8.02
N LEU A 81 -15.48 -13.09 6.92
CA LEU A 81 -16.79 -12.42 6.94
C LEU A 81 -17.96 -13.30 6.45
N ALA A 82 -17.71 -14.55 6.05
CA ALA A 82 -18.76 -15.47 5.62
C ALA A 82 -19.40 -16.21 6.82
N PRO A 83 -20.69 -16.02 7.14
CA PRO A 83 -21.34 -16.74 8.23
C PRO A 83 -21.40 -18.25 7.93
N GLY A 84 -20.95 -19.07 8.88
CA GLY A 84 -21.17 -20.53 8.88
C GLY A 84 -20.19 -21.40 8.08
N LYS A 85 -19.19 -20.83 7.39
CA LYS A 85 -18.14 -21.61 6.71
C LYS A 85 -16.80 -21.45 7.41
N ARG A 86 -16.54 -22.29 8.40
CA ARG A 86 -15.17 -22.63 8.80
C ARG A 86 -14.58 -23.47 7.66
N GLY A 87 -14.02 -22.77 6.66
CA GLY A 87 -13.35 -23.39 5.52
C GLY A 87 -12.19 -24.27 5.95
N ASP A 88 -11.89 -25.25 5.11
CA ASP A 88 -10.90 -26.31 5.28
C ASP A 88 -9.59 -25.84 5.92
N ALA A 89 -9.06 -26.62 6.85
CA ALA A 89 -8.00 -26.21 7.78
C ALA A 89 -6.66 -25.81 7.11
N LEU A 90 -6.49 -26.08 5.80
CA LEU A 90 -5.24 -25.89 5.06
C LEU A 90 -4.91 -24.43 4.73
N LEU A 91 -5.88 -23.50 4.81
CA LEU A 91 -5.70 -22.09 4.46
C LEU A 91 -6.18 -21.15 5.57
N ARG A 92 -5.98 -21.56 6.82
CA ARG A 92 -6.11 -20.69 7.98
C ARG A 92 -5.05 -19.60 7.92
N LEU A 93 -5.38 -18.49 7.25
CA LEU A 93 -4.71 -17.19 7.39
C LEU A 93 -4.92 -16.59 8.81
N GLU A 94 -4.98 -17.43 9.85
CA GLU A 94 -5.10 -16.99 11.25
C GLU A 94 -3.85 -16.21 11.70
N THR A 95 -2.73 -16.35 10.98
CA THR A 95 -1.45 -15.68 11.28
C THR A 95 -1.12 -14.49 10.40
N SER A 96 -1.85 -14.26 9.30
CA SER A 96 -1.53 -13.18 8.37
C SER A 96 -2.67 -12.18 8.29
N ARG A 97 -2.69 -11.25 9.25
CA ARG A 97 -3.34 -9.97 9.04
C ARG A 97 -2.51 -9.27 7.96
N PRO A 98 -3.10 -8.86 6.82
CA PRO A 98 -2.37 -8.16 5.78
C PRO A 98 -1.89 -6.81 6.34
N MET A 99 -0.70 -6.77 6.96
CA MET A 99 0.09 -5.62 7.44
C MET A 99 1.28 -6.02 8.35
N VAL A 100 1.41 -7.28 8.77
CA VAL A 100 2.61 -7.72 9.52
C VAL A 100 3.67 -8.17 8.51
N GLY A 101 4.89 -7.64 8.58
CA GLY A 101 6.06 -8.26 7.94
C GLY A 101 6.28 -9.71 8.44
N PRO A 102 7.36 -10.41 8.10
CA PRO A 102 7.55 -11.84 8.41
C PRO A 102 7.58 -12.20 9.91
N ALA A 103 7.45 -11.21 10.80
CA ALA A 103 7.38 -11.40 12.23
C ALA A 103 5.94 -11.72 12.68
N PRO A 104 5.74 -12.74 13.53
CA PRO A 104 4.50 -12.92 14.29
C PRO A 104 4.06 -11.62 14.98
N PHE A 105 2.75 -11.40 15.06
CA PHE A 105 2.17 -10.16 15.62
C PHE A 105 2.64 -9.91 17.06
N GLU A 106 2.82 -10.98 17.83
CA GLU A 106 3.30 -10.98 19.21
C GLU A 106 4.74 -10.45 19.34
N GLN A 107 5.49 -10.42 18.23
CA GLN A 107 6.86 -9.91 18.17
C GLN A 107 6.93 -8.44 17.77
N LEU A 108 5.81 -7.80 17.39
CA LEU A 108 5.79 -6.38 17.06
C LEU A 108 5.82 -5.51 18.33
N ILE A 109 6.59 -4.43 18.27
CA ILE A 109 6.63 -3.41 19.33
C ILE A 109 5.72 -2.22 18.99
N PRO A 110 5.18 -1.49 19.99
CA PRO A 110 4.43 -0.26 19.74
C PRO A 110 5.27 0.76 18.96
N TYR A 111 4.62 1.51 18.07
CA TYR A 111 5.28 2.48 17.19
C TYR A 111 6.15 3.51 17.92
N ARG A 112 5.74 3.94 19.13
CA ARG A 112 6.54 4.86 19.96
C ARG A 112 7.88 4.23 20.39
N ALA A 113 7.85 2.97 20.82
CA ALA A 113 9.06 2.22 21.19
C ALA A 113 9.97 1.96 19.97
N PHE A 114 9.38 1.71 18.80
CA PHE A 114 10.15 1.61 17.55
C PHE A 114 10.85 2.93 17.21
N ARG A 115 10.13 4.06 17.29
CA ARG A 115 10.67 5.39 17.02
C ARG A 115 11.83 5.73 17.95
N GLU A 116 11.68 5.46 19.25
CA GLU A 116 12.75 5.67 20.25
C GLU A 116 13.99 4.84 19.94
N ARG A 117 13.83 3.54 19.63
CA ARG A 117 14.94 2.66 19.24
C ARG A 117 15.64 3.13 17.97
N ALA A 118 14.88 3.52 16.95
CA ALA A 118 15.43 4.01 15.69
C ALA A 118 16.24 5.30 15.89
N THR A 119 15.71 6.26 16.66
CA THR A 119 16.41 7.51 16.98
C THR A 119 17.71 7.24 17.76
N ALA A 120 17.67 6.36 18.76
CA ALA A 120 18.87 5.99 19.52
C ALA A 120 19.93 5.31 18.65
N LEU A 121 19.51 4.44 17.72
CA LEU A 121 20.41 3.75 16.81
C LEU A 121 21.08 4.72 15.83
N LEU A 122 20.30 5.65 15.27
CA LEU A 122 20.80 6.70 14.37
C LEU A 122 21.80 7.62 15.08
N ALA A 123 21.52 8.02 16.32
CA ALA A 123 22.43 8.83 17.14
C ALA A 123 23.74 8.10 17.46
N ALA A 124 23.68 6.79 17.69
CA ALA A 124 24.86 5.96 17.93
C ALA A 124 25.74 5.82 16.67
N THR A 125 25.13 5.64 15.49
CA THR A 125 25.87 5.58 14.21
C THR A 125 26.46 6.92 13.76
N ALA A 126 25.96 8.06 14.26
CA ALA A 126 26.49 9.38 13.93
C ALA A 126 27.73 9.77 14.76
N SER A 127 28.10 8.96 15.76
CA SER A 127 29.25 9.20 16.65
C SER A 127 30.45 8.28 16.36
N THR A 128 30.43 7.57 15.22
CA THR A 128 31.52 6.71 14.72
C THR A 128 31.96 7.24 13.35
#